data_AF-A0A937P1U8-F1
#
_entry.id   AF-A0A937P1U8-F1
#
_cell.length_a   1.000
_cell.length_b   1.000
_cell.length_c   1.000
_cell.angle_alpha   90.00
_cell.angle_beta   90.00
_cell.angle_gamma   90.00
#
_symmetry.space_group_name_H-M   'P 1'
#
loop_
_entity.id
_entity.type
_entity.pdbx_description
1 polymer ?
#
loop_
_entity_poly.entity_id
_entity_poly.type
_entity_poly.pdbx_seq_one_letter_code
_entity_poly.pdbx_strand_id
1 'polypeptide(L)' 'MDYSAFIDLNSLTEEVRKELEGFYEYLVFKYRQKSFKKKKKDNCPFEKFLSNPIKSEDFKFLNREERNER' A
#
# COMPACT_ATOMS: atom_id res chain seq x y z
N MET A 1 2.58 -14.37 14.08
CA MET A 1 2.04 -15.74 14.05
C MET A 1 1.34 -15.87 12.71
N ASP A 2 2.06 -16.37 11.71
CA ASP A 2 1.50 -16.55 10.37
C ASP A 2 0.74 -17.87 10.34
N TYR A 3 -0.55 -17.80 10.64
CA TYR A 3 -1.45 -18.95 10.54
C TYR A 3 -1.66 -19.27 9.07
N SER A 4 -0.92 -20.27 8.56
CA SER A 4 -1.22 -20.91 7.28
C SER A 4 -1.89 -22.25 7.55
N ALA A 5 -3.21 -22.29 7.40
CA ALA A 5 -3.95 -23.54 7.39
C ALA A 5 -3.83 -24.15 5.99
N PHE A 6 -3.12 -25.27 5.88
CA PHE A 6 -3.08 -26.06 4.65
C PHE A 6 -4.24 -27.05 4.67
N ILE A 7 -5.00 -27.09 3.57
CA ILE A 7 -6.08 -28.04 3.37
C ILE A 7 -5.58 -29.10 2.38
N ASP A 8 -5.60 -30.38 2.78
CA ASP A 8 -5.31 -31.47 1.86
C ASP A 8 -6.54 -31.76 0.98
N LEU A 9 -6.46 -31.38 -0.29
CA LEU A 9 -7.56 -31.54 -1.25
C LEU A 9 -7.91 -33.00 -1.53
N ASN A 10 -6.99 -33.95 -1.27
CA ASN A 10 -7.24 -35.37 -1.48
C ASN A 10 -8.10 -35.98 -0.38
N SER A 11 -8.15 -35.35 0.80
CA SER A 11 -8.99 -35.75 1.93
C SER A 11 -10.45 -35.30 1.79
N LEU A 12 -10.74 -34.38 0.85
CA LEU A 12 -12.07 -33.83 0.64
C LEU A 12 -12.92 -34.72 -0.27
N THR A 13 -14.24 -34.68 -0.05
CA THR A 13 -15.20 -35.28 -0.98
C THR A 13 -15.20 -34.54 -2.32
N GLU A 14 -15.61 -35.23 -3.37
CA GLU A 14 -15.64 -34.67 -4.73
C GLU A 14 -16.57 -33.43 -4.83
N GLU A 15 -17.67 -33.44 -4.09
CA GLU A 15 -18.62 -32.31 -4.00
C GLU A 15 -17.95 -31.07 -3.41
N VAL A 16 -17.26 -31.21 -2.27
CA VAL A 16 -16.57 -30.10 -1.60
C VAL A 16 -15.42 -29.57 -2.48
N ARG A 17 -14.74 -30.45 -3.21
CA ARG A 17 -13.70 -30.03 -4.16
C ARG A 17 -14.27 -29.15 -5.28
N LYS A 18 -15.41 -29.55 -5.87
CA LYS A 18 -16.09 -28.77 -6.92
C LYS A 18 -16.58 -27.41 -6.39
N GLU A 19 -17.09 -27.36 -5.17
CA GLU A 19 -17.49 -26.10 -4.55
C GLU A 19 -16.30 -25.15 -4.32
N LEU A 20 -15.16 -25.67 -3.85
CA LEU A 20 -13.95 -24.89 -3.66
C LEU A 20 -13.40 -24.37 -4.99
N GLU A 21 -13.39 -25.20 -6.03
CA GLU A 21 -13.02 -24.80 -7.38
C GLU A 21 -13.92 -23.66 -7.89
N GLY A 22 -15.23 -23.81 -7.80
CA GLY A 22 -16.19 -22.78 -8.21
C GLY A 22 -16.06 -21.48 -7.40
N PHE A 23 -15.81 -21.57 -6.09
CA PHE A 23 -15.56 -20.41 -5.25
C PHE A 23 -14.27 -19.68 -5.66
N TYR A 24 -13.20 -20.43 -5.95
CA TYR A 24 -11.95 -19.84 -6.42
C TYR A 24 -12.11 -19.16 -7.78
N GLU A 25 -12.80 -19.80 -8.72
CA GLU A 25 -13.14 -19.19 -10.02
C GLU A 25 -13.92 -17.88 -9.87
N TYR A 26 -14.90 -17.85 -8.96
CA TYR A 26 -15.64 -16.63 -8.63
C TYR A 26 -14.73 -15.52 -8.08
N LEU A 27 -13.81 -15.86 -7.17
CA LEU A 27 -12.85 -14.89 -6.65
C LEU A 27 -11.95 -14.33 -7.75
N VAL A 28 -11.42 -15.19 -8.61
CA VAL A 28 -10.62 -14.76 -9.77
C VAL A 28 -11.45 -13.84 -10.63
N PHE A 29 -12.67 -14.23 -11.03
CA PHE A 29 -13.55 -13.41 -11.85
C PHE A 29 -13.83 -12.03 -11.23
N LYS A 30 -14.24 -11.99 -9.96
CA LYS A 30 -14.67 -10.77 -9.26
C LYS A 30 -13.52 -9.80 -8.97
N TYR A 31 -12.33 -10.32 -8.67
CA TYR A 31 -11.21 -9.51 -8.18
C TYR A 31 -10.09 -9.31 -9.21
N ARG A 32 -10.05 -10.06 -10.32
CA ARG A 32 -9.03 -9.91 -11.38
C ARG A 32 -8.95 -8.49 -11.98
N GLN A 33 -10.03 -7.72 -11.97
CA GLN A 33 -10.00 -6.32 -12.45
C GLN A 33 -9.59 -5.29 -11.40
N LYS A 34 -9.59 -5.63 -10.10
CA LYS A 34 -9.30 -4.66 -9.03
C LYS A 34 -7.80 -4.40 -8.81
N SER A 35 -6.92 -5.28 -9.30
CA SER A 35 -5.47 -5.18 -9.10
C SER A 35 -4.72 -4.34 -10.16
N PHE A 36 -5.34 -4.03 -11.31
CA PHE A 36 -4.68 -3.26 -12.39
C PHE A 36 -4.75 -1.74 -12.22
N LYS A 37 -5.51 -1.22 -11.24
CA LYS A 37 -5.44 0.20 -10.88
C LYS A 37 -4.40 0.42 -9.78
N LYS A 38 -3.14 0.02 -10.01
CA LYS A 38 -2.04 0.78 -9.42
C LYS A 38 -2.14 2.17 -10.04
N LYS A 39 -2.84 3.08 -9.36
CA LYS A 39 -2.70 4.51 -9.61
C LYS A 39 -1.21 4.76 -9.55
N LYS A 40 -0.57 5.01 -10.70
CA LYS A 40 0.70 5.74 -10.73
C LYS A 40 0.46 6.98 -9.89
N LYS A 41 0.97 7.00 -8.66
CA LYS A 41 1.05 8.20 -7.84
C LYS A 41 2.23 9.01 -8.38
N ASP A 42 2.16 9.37 -9.66
CA ASP A 42 3.12 10.29 -10.27
C ASP A 42 2.62 11.70 -9.94
N ASN A 43 2.85 12.09 -8.68
CA ASN A 43 2.93 13.45 -8.16
C ASN A 43 2.84 13.37 -6.63
N CYS A 44 3.81 12.70 -5.99
CA CYS A 44 4.05 12.92 -4.57
C CYS A 44 4.81 14.27 -4.47
N PRO A 45 4.21 15.33 -3.89
CA PRO A 45 4.90 16.63 -3.76
C PRO A 45 6.16 16.54 -2.91
N PHE A 46 6.31 15.47 -2.11
CA PHE A 46 7.49 15.21 -1.29
C PHE A 46 8.74 14.85 -2.11
N GLU A 47 8.59 14.14 -3.22
CA GLU A 47 9.74 13.82 -4.09
C GLU A 47 10.28 15.09 -4.78
N LYS A 48 9.39 16.00 -5.18
CA LYS A 48 9.76 17.34 -5.69
C LYS A 48 10.37 18.24 -4.61
N PHE A 49 10.01 18.04 -3.34
CA PHE A 49 10.61 18.75 -2.21
C PHE A 49 12.06 18.30 -1.98
N LEU A 50 12.34 16.99 -2.06
CA LEU A 50 13.68 16.45 -1.92
C LEU A 50 14.60 16.76 -3.11
N SER A 51 14.05 16.95 -4.31
CA SER A 51 14.85 17.24 -5.50
C SER A 51 15.41 18.67 -5.53
N ASN A 52 14.87 19.58 -4.72
CA ASN A 52 15.36 20.95 -4.65
C ASN A 52 16.26 21.10 -3.41
N PRO A 53 17.58 21.24 -3.57
CA PRO A 53 18.46 21.54 -2.44
C PRO A 53 18.02 22.87 -1.83
N ILE A 54 17.73 22.87 -0.53
CA ILE A 54 17.39 24.07 0.23
C ILE A 54 18.63 24.97 0.21
N LYS A 55 18.60 26.02 -0.62
CA LYS A 55 19.65 27.04 -0.64
C LYS A 55 19.62 27.77 0.69
N SER A 56 20.68 27.63 1.48
CA SER A 56 20.78 28.17 2.85
C SER A 56 20.95 29.69 2.91
N GLU A 57 20.95 30.37 1.76
CA GLU A 57 21.17 31.83 1.66
C GLU A 57 20.05 32.65 2.34
N ASP A 58 18.82 32.11 2.39
CA ASP A 58 17.68 32.79 3.01
C ASP A 58 17.36 32.31 4.44
N PHE A 59 18.13 31.36 4.98
CA PHE A 59 17.86 30.80 6.30
C PHE A 59 18.42 31.71 7.40
N LYS A 60 17.70 32.81 7.68
CA LYS A 60 17.93 33.60 8.89
C LYS A 60 17.59 32.71 10.08
N PHE A 61 18.59 32.34 10.87
CA PHE A 61 18.37 31.81 12.22
C PHE A 61 17.57 32.87 12.98
N LEU A 62 16.26 32.65 13.11
CA LEU A 62 15.42 33.53 13.91
C LEU A 62 15.86 33.34 15.36
N ASN A 63 16.51 34.35 15.94
CA ASN A 63 16.94 34.37 17.33
C ASN A 63 15.73 34.01 18.20
N ARG A 64 15.79 32.85 18.87
CA ARG A 64 14.69 32.35 19.70
C ARG A 64 14.36 33.27 20.87
N GLU A 65 15.31 34.12 21.26
CA GLU A 65 15.20 35.05 22.37
C GLU A 65 14.19 36.18 22.07
N GLU A 66 14.15 36.72 20.84
CA GLU A 66 13.21 37.80 20.47
C GLU A 66 11.73 37.35 20.41
N ARG A 67 11.47 36.04 20.23
CA ARG A 67 10.10 35.53 20.07
C ARG A 67 9.34 35.42 21.39
N ASN A 68 10.05 35.32 22.51
CA ASN A 68 9.46 35.11 23.84
C ASN A 68 9.26 36.41 24.64
N GLU A 69 9.56 37.57 24.04
CA GLU A 69 9.38 38.89 24.67
C GLU A 69 8.06 39.60 24.30
N ARG A 70 7.10 38.91 23.66
CA ARG A 70 5.76 39.44 23.39
C ARG A 70 4.66 38.74 24.16
#